data_AF-S6CTV0-F1
#
_entry.id   AF-S6CTV0-F1
#
_cell.length_a   1.000
_cell.length_b   1.000
_cell.length_c   1.000
_cell.angle_alpha   90.00
_cell.angle_beta   90.00
_cell.angle_gamma   90.00
#
_symmetry.space_group_name_H-M   'P 1'
#
loop_
_entity.id
_entity.type
_entity.pdbx_description
1 polymer ?
#
loop_
_entity_poly.entity_id
_entity_poly.type
_entity_poly.pdbx_seq_one_letter_code
_entity_poly.pdbx_strand_id
1 'polypeptide(L)'
;MVGSLANRRLDLPALCLGSVVIDVRAALVIFGPLEPPIHGPLTTLLGGALVAVAVAIAVLAGYELASPSIERYGLDLRWSRSSIAAGALVGTWSHVVLDAILYIDARPLAPLSANPLLGLLSPAIVYAGCVLAGAAGAGLLWLRATGAWKSVRT
;
A
#
# COMPACT_ATOMS: atom_id res chain seq x y z
N MET A 1 -3.14 6.67 6.23
CA MET A 1 -2.59 7.05 7.56
C MET A 1 -1.14 6.60 7.80
N VAL A 2 -0.84 5.30 7.77
CA VAL A 2 0.44 4.73 8.23
C VAL A 2 1.66 5.37 7.56
N GLY A 3 1.67 5.48 6.23
CA GLY A 3 2.77 6.13 5.50
C GLY A 3 2.95 7.61 5.87
N SER A 4 1.87 8.35 6.13
CA SER A 4 1.97 9.76 6.51
C SER A 4 2.58 9.93 7.91
N LEU A 5 2.25 9.05 8.86
CA LEU A 5 2.83 9.08 10.21
C LEU A 5 4.31 8.69 10.18
N ALA A 6 4.65 7.66 9.41
CA ALA A 6 5.98 7.09 9.32
C ALA A 6 6.75 7.52 8.06
N ASN A 7 6.53 8.72 7.53
CA ASN A 7 7.11 9.19 6.26
C ASN A 7 8.65 9.17 6.18
N ARG A 8 9.35 9.04 7.32
CA ARG A 8 10.81 8.84 7.34
C ARG A 8 11.24 7.37 7.18
N ARG A 9 10.33 6.43 7.46
CA ARG A 9 10.56 4.98 7.47
C ARG A 9 9.78 4.22 6.40
N LEU A 10 8.69 4.79 5.90
CA LEU A 10 7.86 4.22 4.86
C LEU A 10 7.77 5.23 3.73
N ASP A 11 8.24 4.83 2.56
CA ASP A 11 8.07 5.59 1.33
C ASP A 11 6.58 5.56 0.94
N LEU A 12 5.98 6.74 0.83
CA LEU A 12 4.56 6.90 0.52
C LEU A 12 4.19 6.38 -0.88
N PRO A 13 4.93 6.74 -1.95
CA PRO A 13 4.71 6.17 -3.28
C PRO A 13 4.74 4.63 -3.28
N ALA A 14 5.75 4.02 -2.66
CA ALA A 14 5.88 2.57 -2.58
C ALA A 14 4.72 1.92 -1.80
N LEU A 15 4.27 2.53 -0.70
CA LEU A 15 3.14 2.04 0.07
C LEU A 15 1.82 2.10 -0.72
N CYS A 16 1.56 3.23 -1.39
CA CYS A 16 0.37 3.39 -2.21
C CYS A 16 0.38 2.43 -3.41
N LEU A 17 1.49 2.37 -4.16
CA LEU A 17 1.65 1.46 -5.29
C LEU A 17 1.54 0.00 -4.86
N GLY A 18 2.17 -0.36 -3.74
CA GLY A 18 2.07 -1.71 -3.17
C GLY A 18 0.64 -2.11 -2.86
N SER A 19 -0.17 -1.18 -2.35
CA SER A 19 -1.59 -1.44 -2.08
C SER A 19 -2.41 -1.58 -3.36
N VAL A 20 -2.17 -0.72 -4.36
CA VAL A 20 -2.95 -0.68 -5.62
C VAL A 20 -2.63 -1.86 -6.55
N VAL A 21 -1.38 -2.31 -6.60
CA VAL A 21 -0.98 -3.40 -7.52
C VAL A 21 -1.65 -4.73 -7.17
N ILE A 22 -2.01 -4.95 -5.89
CA ILE A 22 -2.73 -6.15 -5.46
C ILE A 22 -4.10 -6.27 -6.14
N ASP A 23 -4.77 -5.14 -6.38
CA ASP A 23 -6.08 -5.08 -7.03
C ASP A 23 -6.06 -5.39 -8.53
N VAL A 24 -4.89 -5.44 -9.19
CA VAL A 24 -4.81 -5.61 -10.65
C VAL A 24 -5.54 -6.87 -11.11
N ARG A 25 -5.41 -7.98 -10.38
CA ARG A 25 -6.17 -9.21 -10.71
C ARG A 25 -7.66 -8.99 -10.53
N ALA A 26 -8.09 -8.46 -9.39
CA ALA A 26 -9.50 -8.24 -9.11
C ALA A 26 -10.14 -7.33 -10.17
N ALA A 27 -9.45 -6.26 -10.57
CA ALA A 27 -9.85 -5.39 -11.67
C ALA A 27 -9.96 -6.13 -13.00
N LEU A 28 -8.99 -6.99 -13.35
CA LEU A 28 -9.03 -7.78 -14.59
C LEU A 28 -10.13 -8.85 -14.60
N VAL A 29 -10.52 -9.38 -13.44
CA VAL A 29 -11.67 -10.30 -13.31
C VAL A 29 -13.00 -9.53 -13.41
N ILE A 30 -13.10 -8.37 -12.78
CA ILE A 30 -14.33 -7.56 -12.76
C ILE A 30 -14.59 -6.88 -14.12
N PHE A 31 -13.56 -6.31 -14.75
CA PHE A 31 -13.69 -5.45 -15.93
C PHE A 31 -13.33 -6.10 -17.26
N GLY A 32 -12.93 -7.37 -17.29
CA GLY A 32 -12.52 -7.96 -18.57
C GLY A 32 -12.14 -9.43 -18.55
N PRO A 33 -10.86 -9.77 -18.83
CA PRO A 33 -10.51 -11.02 -19.50
C PRO A 33 -10.27 -12.21 -18.59
N LEU A 34 -10.17 -12.01 -17.27
CA LEU A 34 -9.85 -13.10 -16.35
C LEU A 34 -11.12 -13.74 -15.80
N GLU A 35 -11.15 -15.07 -15.80
CA GLU A 35 -12.18 -15.83 -15.11
C GLU A 35 -11.95 -15.83 -13.58
N PRO A 36 -13.01 -16.01 -12.78
CA PRO A 36 -12.90 -16.20 -11.33
C PRO A 36 -11.91 -17.33 -10.95
N PRO A 37 -11.30 -17.29 -9.76
CA PRO A 37 -11.63 -16.44 -8.60
C PRO A 37 -11.09 -15.00 -8.70
N ILE A 38 -11.74 -14.08 -7.97
CA ILE A 38 -11.36 -12.66 -7.89
C ILE A 38 -10.00 -12.54 -7.21
N HIS A 39 -9.83 -13.22 -6.08
CA HIS A 39 -8.58 -13.29 -5.35
C HIS A 39 -7.76 -14.49 -5.85
N GLY A 40 -6.47 -14.28 -6.05
CA GLY A 40 -5.56 -15.30 -6.62
C GLY A 40 -4.21 -15.31 -5.93
N PRO A 41 -3.15 -15.76 -6.63
CA PRO A 41 -1.82 -15.87 -6.03
C PRO A 41 -1.24 -14.55 -5.51
N LEU A 42 -1.62 -13.41 -6.11
CA LEU A 42 -1.15 -12.08 -5.71
C LEU A 42 -1.68 -11.65 -4.34
N THR A 43 -2.88 -12.12 -3.98
CA THR A 43 -3.57 -11.81 -2.72
C THR A 43 -3.24 -12.84 -1.62
N THR A 44 -2.03 -13.40 -1.66
CA THR A 44 -1.46 -14.27 -0.62
C THR A 44 -0.32 -13.51 0.07
N LEU A 45 0.06 -13.86 1.31
CA LEU A 45 1.18 -13.17 1.96
C LEU A 45 2.50 -13.37 1.21
N LEU A 46 2.71 -14.57 0.65
CA LEU A 46 3.90 -14.89 -0.15
C LEU A 46 3.87 -14.15 -1.49
N GLY A 47 2.76 -14.21 -2.23
CA GLY A 47 2.60 -13.50 -3.48
C GLY A 47 2.66 -11.98 -3.30
N GLY A 48 2.05 -11.46 -2.23
CA GLY A 48 2.14 -10.06 -1.84
C GLY A 48 3.56 -9.62 -1.48
N ALA A 49 4.40 -10.52 -0.93
CA ALA A 49 5.82 -10.24 -0.74
C ALA A 49 6.59 -10.17 -2.06
N LEU A 50 6.29 -11.05 -3.03
CA LEU A 50 6.87 -10.98 -4.38
C LEU A 50 6.44 -9.70 -5.11
N VAL A 51 5.17 -9.31 -5.00
CA VAL A 51 4.65 -8.03 -5.51
C VAL A 51 5.37 -6.86 -4.83
N ALA A 52 5.60 -6.91 -3.51
CA ALA A 52 6.33 -5.86 -2.80
C ALA A 52 7.74 -5.69 -3.33
N VAL A 53 8.45 -6.79 -3.64
CA VAL A 53 9.78 -6.73 -4.27
C VAL A 53 9.69 -6.08 -5.65
N ALA A 54 8.73 -6.47 -6.49
CA ALA A 54 8.55 -5.88 -7.81
C ALA A 54 8.23 -4.38 -7.74
N VAL A 55 7.36 -3.98 -6.83
CA VAL A 55 7.00 -2.57 -6.57
C VAL A 55 8.21 -1.79 -6.06
N ALA A 56 8.98 -2.35 -5.11
CA ALA A 56 10.18 -1.70 -4.59
C ALA A 56 11.21 -1.45 -5.70
N ILE A 57 11.43 -2.42 -6.60
CA ILE A 57 12.31 -2.26 -7.76
C ILE A 57 11.78 -1.17 -8.70
N ALA A 58 10.48 -1.19 -9.02
CA ALA A 58 9.87 -0.20 -9.91
C ALA A 58 9.98 1.22 -9.35
N VAL A 59 9.75 1.40 -8.05
CA VAL A 59 9.87 2.71 -7.39
C VAL A 59 11.32 3.17 -7.32
N LEU A 60 12.26 2.28 -7.01
CA LEU A 60 13.70 2.59 -7.04
C LEU A 60 14.13 3.06 -8.44
N ALA A 61 13.76 2.33 -9.48
CA ALA A 61 14.06 2.71 -10.86
C ALA A 61 13.42 4.06 -11.22
N GLY A 62 12.18 4.30 -10.78
CA GLY A 62 11.49 5.59 -10.96
C GLY A 62 12.22 6.75 -10.30
N TYR A 63 12.69 6.57 -9.06
CA TYR A 63 13.49 7.58 -8.37
C TYR A 63 14.83 7.81 -9.08
N GLU A 64 15.56 6.76 -9.46
CA GLU A 64 16.86 6.91 -10.15
C GLU A 64 16.70 7.62 -11.50
N LEU A 65 15.64 7.31 -12.26
CA LEU A 65 15.36 7.96 -13.55
C LEU A 65 14.92 9.42 -13.39
N ALA A 66 14.16 9.73 -12.34
CA ALA A 66 13.64 11.07 -12.09
C ALA A 66 14.65 11.97 -11.36
N SER A 67 15.64 11.41 -10.66
CA SER A 67 16.61 12.15 -9.82
C SER A 67 17.27 13.33 -10.56
N PRO A 68 17.77 13.18 -11.81
CA PRO A 68 18.37 14.31 -12.54
C PRO A 68 17.38 15.46 -12.80
N SER A 69 16.10 15.12 -13.01
CA SER A 69 15.05 16.13 -13.25
C SER A 69 14.64 16.82 -11.95
N ILE A 70 14.55 16.07 -10.86
CA ILE A 70 14.20 16.54 -9.53
C ILE A 70 15.26 17.51 -8.98
N GLU A 71 16.54 17.16 -9.13
CA GLU A 71 17.67 18.01 -8.72
C GLU A 71 17.69 19.33 -9.50
N ARG A 72 17.34 19.29 -10.79
CA ARG A 72 17.21 20.49 -11.63
C ARG A 72 16.16 21.48 -11.12
N TYR A 73 15.10 21.00 -10.47
CA TYR A 73 14.04 21.84 -9.89
C TYR A 73 14.27 22.14 -8.39
N GLY A 74 15.42 21.78 -7.82
CA GLY A 74 15.78 22.09 -6.43
C GLY A 74 14.93 21.38 -5.36
N LEU A 75 14.26 20.28 -5.72
CA LEU A 75 13.49 19.47 -4.78
C LEU A 75 14.40 18.43 -4.11
N ASP A 76 14.64 18.55 -2.80
CA ASP A 76 15.40 17.55 -2.02
C ASP A 76 14.52 16.32 -1.76
N LEU A 77 14.48 15.38 -2.72
CA LEU A 77 13.80 14.10 -2.54
C LEU A 77 14.69 13.12 -1.78
N ARG A 78 14.53 13.11 -0.47
CA ARG A 78 15.17 12.12 0.40
C ARG A 78 14.38 10.82 0.38
N TRP A 79 14.92 9.83 -0.30
CA TRP A 79 14.44 8.45 -0.28
C TRP A 79 15.54 7.51 0.21
N SER A 80 15.15 6.35 0.71
CA SER A 80 16.07 5.29 1.11
C SER A 80 15.57 3.95 0.61
N ARG A 81 16.49 3.06 0.24
CA ARG A 81 16.13 1.70 -0.22
C ARG A 81 15.32 0.95 0.83
N SER A 82 15.66 1.12 2.11
CA SER A 82 14.93 0.51 3.22
C SER A 82 13.53 1.09 3.39
N SER A 83 13.34 2.41 3.26
CA SER A 83 12.00 3.01 3.34
C SER A 83 11.11 2.62 2.17
N ILE A 84 11.67 2.43 0.97
CA ILE A 84 10.95 1.95 -0.21
C ILE A 84 10.52 0.50 -0.02
N ALA A 85 11.45 -0.39 0.36
CA ALA A 85 11.14 -1.79 0.60
C ALA A 85 10.10 -1.96 1.73
N ALA A 86 10.26 -1.24 2.84
CA ALA A 86 9.30 -1.27 3.94
C ALA A 86 7.94 -0.69 3.53
N GLY A 87 7.92 0.41 2.76
CA GLY A 87 6.70 1.00 2.21
C GLY A 87 5.94 0.02 1.34
N ALA A 88 6.61 -0.58 0.35
CA ALA A 88 6.03 -1.57 -0.55
C ALA A 88 5.46 -2.78 0.21
N LEU A 89 6.23 -3.34 1.15
CA LEU A 89 5.80 -4.50 1.94
C LEU A 89 4.60 -4.18 2.83
N VAL A 90 4.62 -3.04 3.52
CA VAL A 90 3.49 -2.61 4.36
C VAL A 90 2.26 -2.36 3.50
N GLY A 91 2.41 -1.75 2.33
CA GLY A 91 1.32 -1.53 1.39
C GLY A 91 0.67 -2.83 0.93
N THR A 92 1.46 -3.76 0.39
CA THR A 92 0.93 -5.03 -0.12
C THR A 92 0.32 -5.88 0.99
N TRP A 93 1.01 -6.09 2.11
CA TRP A 93 0.51 -6.93 3.19
C TRP A 93 -0.70 -6.33 3.89
N SER A 94 -0.76 -5.01 4.08
CA SER A 94 -1.96 -4.39 4.65
C SER A 94 -3.17 -4.64 3.76
N HIS A 95 -3.02 -4.50 2.45
CA HIS A 95 -4.10 -4.78 1.51
C HIS A 95 -4.54 -6.26 1.56
N VAL A 96 -3.59 -7.20 1.47
CA VAL A 96 -3.86 -8.65 1.54
C VAL A 96 -4.58 -9.04 2.84
N VAL A 97 -4.18 -8.44 3.97
CA VAL A 97 -4.83 -8.70 5.27
C VAL A 97 -6.25 -8.15 5.29
N LEU A 98 -6.50 -6.97 4.72
CA LEU A 98 -7.85 -6.39 4.63
C LEU A 98 -8.75 -7.27 3.74
N ASP A 99 -8.27 -7.71 2.59
CA ASP A 99 -9.00 -8.64 1.71
C ASP A 99 -9.31 -9.95 2.41
N ALA A 100 -8.34 -10.50 3.16
CA ALA A 100 -8.54 -11.73 3.91
C ALA A 100 -9.64 -11.63 4.98
N ILE A 101 -9.89 -10.43 5.52
CA ILE A 101 -11.00 -10.22 6.45
C ILE A 101 -12.35 -10.20 5.71
N LEU A 102 -12.36 -9.65 4.50
CA LEU A 102 -13.58 -9.34 3.73
C LEU A 102 -14.09 -10.47 2.86
N TYR A 103 -13.20 -11.21 2.19
CA TYR A 103 -13.57 -12.04 1.05
C TYR A 103 -13.34 -13.53 1.30
N ILE A 104 -14.35 -14.33 0.97
CA ILE A 104 -14.37 -15.78 1.23
C ILE A 104 -13.40 -16.56 0.33
N ASP A 105 -13.07 -16.03 -0.85
CA ASP A 105 -12.12 -16.61 -1.78
C ASP A 105 -10.66 -16.20 -1.50
N ALA A 106 -10.44 -15.28 -0.56
CA ALA A 106 -9.09 -14.89 -0.14
C ALA A 106 -8.40 -16.02 0.66
N ARG A 107 -7.16 -16.33 0.28
CA ARG A 107 -6.32 -17.38 0.88
C ARG A 107 -4.96 -16.79 1.30
N PRO A 108 -4.89 -16.00 2.39
CA PRO A 108 -3.66 -15.30 2.77
C PRO A 108 -2.47 -16.25 3.04
N LEU A 109 -2.76 -17.47 3.54
CA LEU A 109 -1.79 -18.48 3.93
C LEU A 109 -1.59 -19.58 2.88
N ALA A 110 -2.01 -19.37 1.62
CA ALA A 110 -1.84 -20.35 0.55
C ALA A 110 -0.39 -20.90 0.50
N PRO A 111 -0.19 -22.22 0.32
CA PRO A 111 -1.17 -23.21 -0.14
C PRO A 111 -2.12 -23.75 0.93
N LEU A 112 -1.99 -23.32 2.19
CA LEU A 112 -3.00 -23.66 3.21
C LEU A 112 -4.32 -23.01 2.83
N SER A 113 -5.39 -23.81 2.83
CA SER A 113 -6.73 -23.32 2.50
C SER A 113 -7.34 -22.46 3.63
N ALA A 114 -6.75 -22.46 4.82
CA ALA A 114 -7.27 -21.72 5.96
C ALA A 114 -7.16 -20.19 5.76
N ASN A 115 -8.25 -19.49 6.08
CA ASN A 115 -8.26 -18.06 6.27
C ASN A 115 -8.80 -17.74 7.67
N PRO A 116 -7.93 -17.61 8.69
CA PRO A 116 -8.36 -17.36 10.07
C PRO A 116 -8.89 -15.93 10.28
N LEU A 117 -8.72 -15.04 9.29
CA LEU A 117 -9.10 -13.64 9.38
C LEU A 117 -10.51 -13.36 8.86
N LEU A 118 -11.08 -14.29 8.10
CA LEU A 118 -12.36 -14.13 7.44
C LEU A 118 -13.47 -13.81 8.45
N GLY A 119 -14.12 -12.66 8.27
CA GLY A 119 -15.23 -12.23 9.11
C GLY A 119 -14.85 -11.75 10.51
N LEU A 120 -13.56 -11.54 10.83
CA LEU A 120 -13.15 -10.95 12.12
C LEU A 120 -13.73 -9.54 12.33
N LEU A 121 -13.93 -8.79 11.26
CA LEU A 121 -14.60 -7.49 11.25
C LEU A 121 -15.66 -7.49 10.15
N SER A 122 -16.76 -6.76 10.38
CA SER A 122 -17.75 -6.57 9.33
C SER A 122 -17.19 -5.70 8.20
N PRO A 123 -17.67 -5.88 6.95
CA PRO A 123 -17.24 -5.04 5.84
C PRO A 123 -17.41 -3.55 6.11
N ALA A 124 -18.51 -3.15 6.77
CA ALA A 124 -18.76 -1.77 7.16
C ALA A 124 -17.66 -1.19 8.06
N ILE A 125 -17.17 -1.96 9.04
CA ILE A 125 -16.09 -1.52 9.95
C ILE A 125 -14.79 -1.37 9.18
N VAL A 126 -14.46 -2.33 8.31
CA VAL A 126 -13.23 -2.30 7.51
C VAL A 126 -13.24 -1.09 6.57
N TYR A 127 -14.33 -0.87 5.84
CA TYR A 127 -14.47 0.28 4.93
C TYR A 127 -14.43 1.62 5.66
N ALA A 128 -15.15 1.74 6.79
CA ALA A 128 -15.09 2.95 7.61
C ALA A 128 -13.67 3.21 8.12
N GLY A 129 -12.97 2.17 8.59
CA GLY A 129 -11.57 2.26 9.00
C GLY A 129 -10.65 2.74 7.89
N CYS A 130 -10.79 2.22 6.68
CA CYS A 130 -10.03 2.66 5.51
C CYS A 130 -10.30 4.13 5.16
N VAL A 131 -11.57 4.55 5.12
CA VAL A 131 -11.95 5.94 4.81
C VAL A 131 -11.39 6.90 5.87
N LEU A 132 -11.56 6.59 7.15
CA LEU A 132 -11.05 7.41 8.25
C LEU A 132 -9.52 7.48 8.23
N ALA A 133 -8.83 6.36 8.01
CA ALA A 133 -7.38 6.33 7.89
C ALA A 133 -6.86 7.06 6.63
N GLY A 134 -7.62 7.03 5.53
CA GLY A 134 -7.35 7.80 4.32
C GLY A 134 -7.44 9.30 4.60
N ALA A 135 -8.59 9.75 5.14
CA ALA A 135 -8.85 11.14 5.49
C ALA A 135 -7.82 11.69 6.51
N ALA A 136 -7.55 10.94 7.59
CA ALA A 136 -6.53 11.32 8.56
C ALA A 136 -5.12 11.41 7.93
N GLY A 137 -4.78 10.47 7.05
CA GLY A 137 -3.50 10.50 6.33
C GLY A 137 -3.36 11.72 5.42
N ALA A 138 -4.40 12.05 4.66
CA ALA A 138 -4.44 13.23 3.80
C ALA A 138 -4.34 14.53 4.61
N GLY A 139 -5.09 14.63 5.73
CA GLY A 139 -5.02 15.77 6.64
C GLY A 139 -3.62 15.98 7.24
N LEU A 140 -2.94 14.90 7.64
CA LEU A 140 -1.57 14.97 8.15
C LEU A 140 -0.57 15.45 7.09
N LEU A 141 -0.72 15.02 5.84
CA LEU A 141 0.12 15.49 4.73
C LEU A 141 -0.13 16.98 4.44
N TRP A 142 -1.39 17.40 4.46
CA TRP A 142 -1.77 18.80 4.29
C TRP A 142 -1.17 19.72 5.37
N LEU A 143 -1.27 19.33 6.65
CA LEU A 143 -0.70 20.09 7.77
C LEU A 143 0.83 20.22 7.70
N ARG A 144 1.50 19.20 7.15
CA ARG A 144 2.95 19.22 6.94
C ARG A 144 3.33 20.10 5.75
N ALA A 145 2.57 20.06 4.66
CA ALA A 145 2.79 20.88 3.47
C ALA A 145 2.61 22.38 3.76
N THR A 146 1.66 22.73 4.62
CA THR A 146 1.35 24.12 5.00
C THR A 146 2.22 24.67 6.14
N GLY A 147 3.15 23.88 6.71
CA GLY A 147 4.00 24.31 7.82
C GLY A 147 3.29 24.44 9.18
N ALA A 148 1.95 24.35 9.22
CA ALA A 148 1.11 24.38 10.42
C ALA A 148 1.51 23.31 11.45
N TRP A 149 2.13 22.22 11.01
CA TRP A 149 2.71 21.20 11.90
C TRP A 149 3.70 21.78 12.93
N LYS A 150 4.45 22.84 12.58
CA LYS A 150 5.40 23.47 13.52
C LYS A 150 4.69 24.24 14.65
N SER A 151 3.52 24.83 14.39
CA SER A 151 2.77 25.61 15.40
C SER A 151 1.92 24.75 16.34
N VAL A 152 1.67 23.48 16.00
CA VAL A 152 0.91 22.53 16.84
C VAL A 152 1.83 21.86 17.89
N ARG A 153 3.15 21.94 17.73
CA ARG A 153 4.14 21.35 18.64
C ARG A 153 4.82 22.35 19.59
N THR A 154 4.52 23.64 19.46
CA THR A 154 4.91 24.71 20.40
C THR A 154 3.77 24.97 21.36
#